data_AF-A0A445BHB6-F1
#
_entry.id   AF-A0A445BHB6-F1
#
_cell.length_a   1.000
_cell.length_b   1.000
_cell.length_c   1.000
_cell.angle_alpha   90.00
_cell.angle_beta   90.00
_cell.angle_gamma   90.00
#
_symmetry.space_group_name_H-M   'P 1'
#
loop_
_entity.id
_entity.type
_entity.pdbx_description
1 polymer ?
#
loop_
_entity_poly.entity_id
_entity_poly.type
_entity_poly.pdbx_seq_one_letter_code
_entity_poly.pdbx_strand_id
1 'polypeptide(L)' 'MPPLADFCFFIFIIPNMENQNRMLAAFSNVVRYNMSNPVEVITTNGQLWSISWVVKEEHPHRIVFIGGWQAFYEHYHL' A
#
# COMPACT_ATOMS: atom_id res chain seq x y z
N MET A 1 14.52 -16.38 10.05
CA MET A 1 14.28 -15.42 8.94
C MET A 1 15.29 -14.31 9.09
N PRO A 2 15.92 -13.81 8.01
CA PRO A 2 16.70 -12.59 8.14
C PRO A 2 15.75 -11.48 8.62
N PRO A 3 16.23 -10.50 9.41
CA PRO A 3 15.43 -9.31 9.68
C PRO A 3 15.04 -8.71 8.33
N LEU A 4 13.77 -8.35 8.12
CA LEU A 4 13.46 -7.46 7.00
C LEU A 4 14.31 -6.20 7.24
N ALA A 5 15.33 -6.01 6.41
CA ALA A 5 16.07 -4.76 6.39
C ALA A 5 15.09 -3.62 6.06
N ASP A 6 15.25 -2.45 6.66
CA ASP A 6 14.46 -1.28 6.29
C ASP A 6 14.57 -1.06 4.78
N PHE A 7 13.43 -1.08 4.08
CA PHE A 7 13.38 -0.99 2.62
C PHE A 7 12.55 0.24 2.21
N CYS A 8 13.08 1.00 1.24
CA CYS A 8 12.40 2.14 0.65
C CYS A 8 11.89 1.76 -0.74
N PHE A 9 10.67 2.16 -1.06
CA PHE A 9 10.08 1.98 -2.39
C PHE A 9 9.20 3.17 -2.74
N PHE A 10 8.94 3.33 -4.04
CA PHE A 10 8.04 4.33 -4.56
C PHE A 10 6.79 3.66 -5.10
N ILE A 11 5.64 4.27 -4.87
CA ILE A 11 4.38 3.89 -5.50
C ILE A 11 3.97 5.04 -6.41
N PHE A 12 3.61 4.70 -7.65
CA PHE A 12 2.96 5.64 -8.55
C PHE A 12 1.45 5.59 -8.33
N ILE A 13 0.88 6.74 -7.98
CA ILE A 13 -0.56 6.91 -7.88
C ILE A 13 -1.06 7.32 -9.25
N ILE A 14 -1.90 6.49 -9.88
CA ILE A 14 -2.46 6.76 -11.20
C ILE A 14 -3.90 7.23 -11.01
N PRO A 15 -4.19 8.54 -11.18
CA PRO A 15 -5.50 9.13 -10.95
C PRO A 15 -6.45 8.79 -12.10
N ASN A 16 -6.89 7.53 -12.20
CA ASN A 16 -8.05 7.13 -13.04
C ASN A 16 -8.47 5.66 -12.90
N MET A 17 -7.72 4.81 -12.20
CA MET A 17 -8.09 3.40 -12.01
C MET A 17 -8.80 3.21 -10.67
N GLU A 18 -10.10 3.51 -10.63
CA GLU A 18 -11.04 3.09 -9.56
C GLU A 18 -10.65 3.44 -8.10
N ASN A 19 -9.85 4.50 -7.87
CA ASN A 19 -9.27 4.82 -6.56
C ASN A 19 -8.46 3.66 -5.93
N GLN A 20 -8.05 2.68 -6.72
CA GLN A 20 -7.27 1.54 -6.22
C GLN A 20 -5.81 1.78 -6.51
N ASN A 21 -5.01 1.96 -5.46
CA ASN A 21 -3.57 2.01 -5.61
C ASN A 21 -2.98 0.60 -5.54
N ARG A 22 -2.18 0.26 -6.55
CA ARG A 22 -1.56 -1.06 -6.72
C ARG A 22 -0.08 -0.93 -6.44
N MET A 23 0.40 -1.69 -5.47
CA MET A 23 1.83 -1.81 -5.25
C MET A 23 2.48 -2.57 -6.42
N LEU A 24 3.72 -2.19 -6.75
CA LEU A 24 4.53 -2.90 -7.74
C LEU A 24 4.67 -4.39 -7.35
N ALA A 25 4.65 -5.27 -8.36
CA ALA A 25 4.59 -6.72 -8.14
C ALA A 25 5.82 -7.27 -7.42
N ALA A 26 7.02 -6.75 -7.74
CA ALA A 26 8.27 -7.15 -7.08
C ALA A 26 8.20 -6.90 -5.56
N PHE A 27 7.74 -5.71 -5.15
CA PHE A 27 7.58 -5.36 -3.74
C PHE A 27 6.45 -6.14 -3.08
N SER A 28 5.32 -6.27 -3.76
CA SER A 28 4.18 -7.08 -3.29
C SER A 28 4.63 -8.49 -2.91
N ASN A 29 5.44 -9.15 -3.73
CA ASN A 29 5.94 -10.50 -3.44
C ASN A 29 6.88 -10.56 -2.23
N VAL A 30 7.66 -9.51 -1.99
CA VAL A 30 8.57 -9.44 -0.84
C VAL A 30 7.79 -9.25 0.46
N VAL A 31 6.77 -8.39 0.44
CA VAL A 31 6.12 -7.94 1.69
C VAL A 31 4.83 -8.69 2.02
N ARG A 32 4.11 -9.27 1.04
CA ARG A 32 2.76 -9.84 1.24
C ARG A 32 2.61 -10.86 2.37
N TYR A 33 3.68 -11.56 2.75
CA TYR A 33 3.62 -12.59 3.78
C TYR A 33 3.91 -12.06 5.19
N ASN A 34 4.56 -10.89 5.28
CA ASN A 34 5.03 -10.33 6.55
C ASN A 34 4.47 -8.92 6.82
N MET A 35 3.81 -8.30 5.83
CA MET A 35 3.17 -7.00 5.96
C MET A 35 1.89 -7.14 6.79
N SER A 36 1.77 -6.34 7.84
CA SER A 36 0.57 -6.23 8.65
C SER A 36 -0.65 -5.86 7.79
N ASN A 37 -1.84 -6.25 8.19
CA ASN A 37 -3.07 -5.78 7.54
C ASN A 37 -4.11 -5.42 8.62
N PRO A 38 -4.43 -4.11 8.81
CA PRO A 38 -3.93 -2.96 8.05
C PRO A 38 -2.45 -2.63 8.30
N VAL A 39 -1.88 -1.79 7.43
CA VAL A 39 -0.60 -1.13 7.67
C VAL A 39 -0.78 0.28 8.19
N GLU A 40 0.17 0.72 9.00
CA GLU A 40 0.28 2.10 9.44
C GLU A 40 1.11 2.90 8.43
N VAL A 41 0.55 3.99 7.95
CA VAL A 41 1.21 4.96 7.09
C VAL A 41 1.40 6.23 7.90
N ILE A 42 2.65 6.61 8.10
CA ILE A 42 3.04 7.85 8.78
C ILE A 42 3.51 8.82 7.71
N THR A 43 2.84 9.96 7.61
CA THR A 43 3.21 11.02 6.68
C THR A 43 4.33 11.88 7.25
N THR A 44 5.00 12.66 6.39
CA THR A 44 6.10 13.54 6.80
C THR A 44 5.69 14.63 7.79
N ASN A 45 4.40 14.97 7.86
CA ASN A 45 3.84 15.88 8.86
C ASN A 45 3.40 15.17 10.16
N GLY A 46 3.67 13.88 10.31
CA GLY A 46 3.41 13.10 11.51
C GLY A 46 1.97 12.59 11.66
N GLN A 47 1.10 12.75 10.66
CA GLN A 47 -0.23 12.15 10.69
C GLN A 47 -0.13 10.63 10.45
N LEU A 48 -0.97 9.89 11.16
CA LEU A 48 -1.00 8.43 11.11
C LEU A 48 -2.30 7.94 10.47
N TRP A 49 -2.17 7.05 9.51
CA TRP A 49 -3.27 6.45 8.76
C TRP A 49 -3.20 4.94 8.84
N SER A 50 -4.34 4.29 9.04
CA SER A 50 -4.47 2.84 8.97
C SER A 50 -5.05 2.45 7.62
N ILE A 51 -4.25 1.78 6.78
CA ILE A 51 -4.62 1.42 5.41
C ILE A 51 -4.63 -0.11 5.26
N SER A 52 -5.80 -0.65 4.94
CA SER A 52 -5.96 -2.08 4.65
C SER A 52 -5.59 -2.41 3.22
N TRP A 53 -5.22 -3.65 2.98
CA TRP A 53 -4.86 -4.12 1.65
C TRP A 53 -5.31 -5.56 1.38
N VAL A 54 -5.38 -5.92 0.10
CA VAL A 54 -5.73 -7.27 -0.36
C VAL A 54 -4.84 -7.68 -1.54
N VAL A 55 -4.73 -8.99 -1.80
CA VAL A 55 -4.24 -9.49 -3.09
C VAL A 55 -5.46 -9.84 -3.92
N LYS A 56 -5.63 -9.18 -5.08
CA LYS A 56 -6.73 -9.53 -6.00
C LYS A 56 -6.44 -10.85 -6.71
N GLU A 57 -7.44 -11.74 -6.82
CA GLU A 57 -7.30 -13.02 -7.51
C GLU A 57 -6.90 -12.86 -8.98
N GLU A 58 -7.44 -11.85 -9.67
CA GLU A 58 -7.10 -11.53 -11.06
C GLU A 58 -5.63 -11.10 -11.24
N HIS A 59 -4.99 -10.61 -10.17
CA HIS A 59 -3.61 -10.15 -10.16
C HIS A 59 -2.90 -10.64 -8.88
N PRO A 60 -2.63 -11.95 -8.76
CA PRO A 60 -2.19 -12.59 -7.52
C PRO A 60 -0.79 -12.14 -7.05
N HIS A 61 -0.13 -11.32 -7.86
CA HIS A 61 1.19 -10.74 -7.60
C HIS A 61 1.12 -9.27 -7.16
N ARG A 62 -0.06 -8.69 -6.98
CA ARG A 62 -0.19 -7.27 -6.64
C ARG A 62 -1.05 -7.07 -5.40
N ILE A 63 -0.47 -6.38 -4.43
CA ILE A 63 -1.20 -5.81 -3.31
C ILE A 63 -1.99 -4.59 -3.81
N VAL A 64 -3.25 -4.52 -3.40
CA VAL A 64 -4.17 -3.41 -3.68
C VAL A 64 -4.60 -2.80 -2.35
N PHE A 65 -4.38 -1.50 -2.18
CA PHE A 65 -4.85 -0.77 -1.01
C PHE A 65 -6.35 -0.48 -1.14
N ILE A 66 -7.07 -0.68 -0.03
CA ILE A 66 -8.53 -0.62 0.03
C ILE A 66 -9.00 0.26 1.20
N GLY A 67 -9.32 -0.32 2.36
CA GLY A 67 -9.77 0.42 3.53
C GLY A 67 -8.80 1.54 3.92
N GLY A 68 -9.31 2.73 4.22
CA GLY A 68 -8.51 3.90 4.57
C GLY A 68 -7.81 4.59 3.40
N TRP A 69 -7.60 3.91 2.27
CA TRP A 69 -6.89 4.48 1.12
C TRP A 69 -7.65 5.64 0.47
N GLN A 70 -8.95 5.52 0.25
CA GLN A 70 -9.73 6.58 -0.37
C GLN A 70 -9.71 7.88 0.47
N ALA A 71 -9.93 7.77 1.78
CA ALA A 71 -9.88 8.90 2.69
C ALA A 71 -8.48 9.55 2.73
N PHE A 72 -7.43 8.73 2.72
CA PHE A 72 -6.05 9.21 2.60
C PHE A 72 -5.82 9.97 1.29
N TYR A 73 -6.25 9.39 0.17
CA TYR A 73 -6.10 9.97 -1.16
C TYR A 73 -6.83 11.31 -1.30
N GLU A 74 -8.08 11.39 -0.83
CA GLU A 74 -8.89 12.60 -0.84
C GLU A 74 -8.31 13.69 0.08
N HIS A 75 -7.80 13.33 1.25
CA HIS A 75 -7.23 14.28 2.22
C HIS A 75 -5.97 14.98 1.68
N TYR A 76 -5.13 14.27 0.92
CA TYR A 76 -3.88 14.82 0.38
C TYR A 76 -3.98 15.27 -1.08
N HIS A 77 -5.15 15.17 -1.72
CA HIS A 77 -5.37 15.54 -3.12
C HIS A 77 -4.36 14.90 -4.10
N LEU A 78 -4.14 13.59 -3.94
CA LEU A 78 -3.16 12.81 -4.69
C LEU A 78 -3.63 12.40 -6.10
#